data_AF-A0A060BRC6-F1
#
_entry.id   AF-A0A060BRC6-F1
#
_cell.length_a   1.000
_cell.length_b   1.000
_cell.length_c   1.000
_cell.angle_alpha   90.00
_cell.angle_beta   90.00
_cell.angle_gamma   90.00
#
_symmetry.space_group_name_H-M   'P 1'
#
loop_
_entity.id
_entity.type
_entity.pdbx_description
1 polymer ?
#
loop_
_entity_poly.entity_id
_entity_poly.type
_entity_poly.pdbx_seq_one_letter_code
_entity_poly.pdbx_strand_id
1 'polypeptide(L)'
;DGGAPCEVADFDQPGTLPALVERIGPDVVVNAAAWTAVDKAESEPEAAARANTQAPAELARACRARDALLVHYSTDYVFPGDGHRPYGEDDPTGPLGVYGATKLAGEQAIAAAGARHLIFRTAWVYAARGGNFLRTMLRVAGERDVLRVVADQVGTPTPAWL
;
A
#
# COMPACT_ATOMS: atom_id res chain seq x y z
N ASP A 1 26.42 -1.73 -14.00
CA ASP A 1 25.51 -0.78 -14.68
C ASP A 1 25.36 0.43 -13.76
N GLY A 2 25.71 1.62 -14.23
CA GLY A 2 25.99 2.83 -13.42
C GLY A 2 24.78 3.45 -12.70
N GLY A 3 24.05 2.67 -11.90
CA GLY A 3 23.01 3.16 -11.02
C GLY A 3 23.59 4.04 -9.91
N ALA A 4 22.88 5.12 -9.57
CA ALA A 4 23.17 5.89 -8.38
C ALA A 4 23.17 4.97 -7.13
N PRO A 5 23.94 5.29 -6.08
CA PRO A 5 23.89 4.53 -4.83
C PRO A 5 22.45 4.45 -4.31
N CYS A 6 22.05 3.27 -3.82
CA CYS A 6 20.75 3.10 -3.19
C CYS A 6 20.69 3.92 -1.90
N GLU A 7 19.65 4.74 -1.78
CA GLU A 7 19.33 5.48 -0.56
C GLU A 7 18.31 4.71 0.29
N VAL A 8 18.26 5.01 1.58
CA VAL A 8 17.31 4.39 2.51
C VAL A 8 16.15 5.35 2.77
N ALA A 9 14.93 4.90 2.48
CA ALA A 9 13.68 5.56 2.85
C ALA A 9 12.99 4.73 3.94
N ASP A 10 13.17 5.11 5.21
CA ASP A 10 12.59 4.38 6.35
C ASP A 10 11.19 4.93 6.69
N PHE A 11 10.16 4.12 6.44
CA PHE A 11 8.77 4.48 6.67
C PHE A 11 8.35 4.40 8.15
N ASP A 12 9.18 3.83 9.02
CA ASP A 12 9.02 3.93 10.46
C ASP A 12 9.53 5.28 11.00
N GLN A 13 10.27 6.04 10.17
CA GLN A 13 10.75 7.38 10.46
C GLN A 13 10.29 8.41 9.41
N PRO A 14 8.96 8.69 9.30
CA PRO A 14 8.38 9.56 8.27
C PRO A 14 9.08 10.91 8.10
N GLY A 15 9.52 11.53 9.20
CA GLY A 15 10.17 12.85 9.18
C GLY A 15 11.51 12.90 8.43
N THR A 16 12.10 11.75 8.08
CA THR A 16 13.35 11.67 7.29
C THR A 16 13.10 11.79 5.79
N LEU A 17 11.89 11.49 5.33
CA LEU A 17 11.55 11.38 3.91
C LEU A 17 11.62 12.72 3.15
N PRO A 18 11.19 13.87 3.71
CA PRO A 18 11.27 15.14 2.98
C PRO A 18 12.70 15.53 2.59
N ALA A 19 13.66 15.37 3.51
CA ALA A 19 15.07 15.68 3.25
C ALA A 19 15.69 14.73 2.20
N LEU A 20 15.21 13.48 2.14
CA LEU A 20 15.61 12.52 1.11
C LEU A 20 15.09 12.94 -0.27
N VAL A 21 13.80 13.26 -0.39
CA VAL A 21 13.19 13.73 -1.64
C VAL A 21 13.85 15.01 -2.13
N GLU A 22 14.12 15.97 -1.23
CA GLU A 22 14.80 17.22 -1.60
C GLU A 22 16.21 16.99 -2.12
N ARG A 23 16.98 16.11 -1.47
CA ARG A 23 18.36 15.79 -1.86
C ARG A 23 18.45 15.05 -3.20
N ILE A 24 17.60 14.04 -3.41
CA ILE A 24 17.57 13.26 -4.65
C ILE A 24 17.05 14.12 -5.80
N GLY A 25 16.07 14.97 -5.50
CA GLY A 25 15.40 15.82 -6.45
C GLY A 25 14.63 15.10 -7.57
N PRO A 26 13.77 14.11 -7.26
CA PRO A 26 13.09 13.33 -8.29
C PRO A 26 11.96 14.11 -8.97
N ASP A 27 11.72 13.84 -10.26
CA ASP A 27 10.51 14.28 -10.98
C ASP A 27 9.29 13.41 -10.65
N VAL A 28 9.53 12.14 -10.29
CA VAL A 28 8.51 11.15 -9.96
C VAL A 28 8.95 10.32 -8.75
N VAL A 29 8.05 10.17 -7.78
CA VAL A 29 8.19 9.26 -6.64
C VAL A 29 7.17 8.13 -6.79
N VAL A 30 7.64 6.89 -6.87
CA VAL A 30 6.78 5.70 -6.87
C VAL A 30 6.84 5.04 -5.49
N ASN A 31 5.82 5.26 -4.68
CA ASN A 31 5.72 4.70 -3.34
C ASN A 31 5.06 3.31 -3.36
N ALA A 32 5.89 2.27 -3.38
CA ALA A 32 5.49 0.87 -3.20
C ALA A 32 5.75 0.34 -1.77
N ALA A 33 6.16 1.20 -0.83
CA ALA A 33 6.37 0.84 0.57
C ALA A 33 5.07 1.01 1.37
N ALA A 34 4.78 0.03 2.23
CA ALA A 34 3.62 0.01 3.09
C ALA A 34 3.79 -1.02 4.21
N TRP A 35 3.04 -0.84 5.30
CA TRP A 35 2.76 -1.93 6.23
C TRP A 35 1.69 -2.84 5.63
N THR A 36 2.08 -4.05 5.21
CA THR A 36 1.19 -5.00 4.51
C THR A 36 0.82 -6.23 5.35
N ALA A 37 1.28 -6.32 6.59
CA ALA A 37 0.90 -7.38 7.51
C ALA A 37 -0.48 -7.06 8.12
N VAL A 38 -1.55 -7.40 7.38
CA VAL A 38 -2.95 -7.04 7.67
C VAL A 38 -3.35 -7.42 9.09
N ASP A 39 -3.23 -8.70 9.47
CA ASP A 39 -3.61 -9.16 10.81
C ASP A 39 -2.79 -8.48 11.91
N LYS A 40 -1.51 -8.21 11.64
CA LYS A 40 -0.59 -7.58 12.58
C LYS A 40 -0.91 -6.10 12.80
N ALA A 41 -1.56 -5.44 11.82
CA ALA A 41 -1.98 -4.05 11.94
C ALA A 41 -3.00 -3.86 13.09
N GLU A 42 -3.84 -4.87 13.37
CA GLU A 42 -4.79 -4.81 14.49
C GLU A 42 -4.09 -4.71 15.84
N SER A 43 -2.98 -5.44 16.01
CA SER A 43 -2.17 -5.39 17.24
C SER A 43 -1.15 -4.26 17.28
N GLU A 44 -0.72 -3.74 16.14
CA GLU A 44 0.29 -2.68 16.01
C GLU A 44 -0.23 -1.49 15.17
N PRO A 45 -1.35 -0.86 15.56
CA PRO A 45 -2.03 0.15 14.75
C PRO A 45 -1.19 1.40 14.52
N GLU A 46 -0.36 1.79 15.50
CA GLU A 46 0.53 2.94 15.38
C GLU A 46 1.63 2.71 14.34
N ALA A 47 2.22 1.51 14.30
CA ALA A 47 3.23 1.16 13.31
C ALA A 47 2.63 1.15 11.90
N ALA A 48 1.43 0.58 11.76
CA ALA A 48 0.66 0.64 10.51
C ALA A 48 0.38 2.10 10.11
N ALA A 49 -0.03 2.97 11.05
CA ALA A 49 -0.29 4.38 10.77
C ALA A 49 0.97 5.16 10.37
N ARG A 50 2.13 4.90 10.99
CA ARG A 50 3.40 5.53 10.59
C ARG A 50 3.72 5.22 9.13
N ALA A 51 3.67 3.95 8.75
CA ALA A 51 4.03 3.50 7.40
C ALA A 51 2.95 3.81 6.35
N ASN A 52 1.67 3.63 6.67
CA ASN A 52 0.57 3.74 5.69
C ASN A 52 -0.07 5.12 5.61
N THR A 53 0.09 5.97 6.63
CA THR A 53 -0.53 7.30 6.69
C THR A 53 0.50 8.41 6.76
N GLN A 54 1.36 8.39 7.78
CA GLN A 54 2.28 9.51 8.05
C GLN A 54 3.39 9.62 7.00
N ALA A 55 4.06 8.52 6.66
CA ALA A 55 5.09 8.50 5.62
C ALA A 55 4.57 8.95 4.24
N PRO A 56 3.43 8.45 3.74
CA PRO A 56 2.82 8.97 2.51
C PRO A 56 2.46 10.46 2.58
N ALA A 57 1.99 10.95 3.74
CA ALA A 57 1.72 12.38 3.94
C ALA A 57 3.01 13.23 3.80
N GLU A 58 4.11 12.80 4.42
CA GLU A 58 5.40 13.49 4.30
C GLU A 58 5.94 13.45 2.86
N LEU A 59 5.83 12.31 2.18
CA LEU A 59 6.17 12.22 0.76
C LEU A 59 5.34 13.16 -0.10
N ALA A 60 4.02 13.24 0.13
CA ALA A 60 3.15 14.13 -0.63
C ALA A 60 3.54 15.60 -0.44
N ARG A 61 3.82 16.03 0.80
CA ARG A 61 4.29 17.40 1.07
C ARG A 61 5.61 17.69 0.36
N ALA A 62 6.56 16.75 0.42
CA ALA A 62 7.85 16.90 -0.24
C ALA A 62 7.72 16.94 -1.77
N CYS A 63 6.87 16.09 -2.36
CA CYS A 63 6.59 16.09 -3.80
C CYS A 63 5.94 17.40 -4.23
N ARG A 64 4.96 17.91 -3.47
CA ARG A 64 4.31 19.19 -3.75
C ARG A 64 5.30 20.35 -3.78
N ALA A 65 6.24 20.40 -2.84
CA ALA A 65 7.23 21.47 -2.77
C ALA A 65 8.10 21.57 -4.04
N ARG A 66 8.21 20.48 -4.81
CA ARG A 66 9.02 20.36 -6.02
C ARG A 66 8.21 20.19 -7.31
N ASP A 67 6.88 20.19 -7.22
CA ASP A 67 5.97 19.77 -8.30
C ASP A 67 6.26 18.35 -8.86
N ALA A 68 6.80 17.46 -8.03
CA ALA A 68 7.03 16.06 -8.40
C ALA A 68 5.72 15.26 -8.39
N LEU A 69 5.61 14.27 -9.28
CA LEU A 69 4.48 13.34 -9.29
C LEU A 69 4.65 12.26 -8.21
N LEU A 70 3.64 12.08 -7.34
CA LEU A 70 3.58 10.96 -6.41
C LEU A 70 2.66 9.85 -6.93
N VAL A 71 3.21 8.69 -7.24
CA VAL A 71 2.45 7.46 -7.49
C VAL A 71 2.37 6.66 -6.19
N HIS A 72 1.16 6.32 -5.74
CA HIS A 72 0.93 5.58 -4.50
C HIS A 72 -0.02 4.40 -4.73
N TYR A 73 0.30 3.25 -4.14
CA TYR A 73 -0.57 2.08 -4.15
C TYR A 73 -1.42 2.02 -2.90
N SER A 74 -2.70 1.73 -3.05
CA SER A 74 -3.65 1.48 -1.98
C SER A 74 -4.36 0.13 -2.17
N THR A 75 -5.46 -0.09 -1.46
CA THR A 75 -6.11 -1.40 -1.29
C THR A 75 -7.61 -1.31 -1.48
N ASP A 76 -8.22 -2.41 -1.90
CA ASP A 76 -9.66 -2.67 -1.79
C ASP A 76 -10.20 -2.66 -0.35
N TYR A 77 -9.35 -2.85 0.66
CA TYR A 77 -9.73 -2.86 2.08
C TYR A 77 -10.21 -1.49 2.60
N VAL A 78 -10.16 -0.44 1.76
CA VAL A 78 -10.81 0.84 2.04
C VAL A 78 -12.33 0.79 1.91
N PHE A 79 -12.86 -0.24 1.25
CA PHE A 79 -14.29 -0.46 1.05
C PHE A 79 -14.87 -1.41 2.12
N PRO A 80 -16.20 -1.35 2.37
CA PRO A 80 -16.87 -2.16 3.40
C PRO A 80 -16.97 -3.65 3.10
N GLY A 81 -16.77 -4.09 1.85
CA GLY A 81 -16.82 -5.50 1.45
C GLY A 81 -18.22 -6.14 1.45
N ASP A 82 -19.27 -5.36 1.65
CA ASP A 82 -20.68 -5.80 1.65
C ASP A 82 -21.40 -5.56 0.30
N GLY A 83 -20.66 -5.12 -0.72
CA GLY A 83 -21.19 -4.80 -2.04
C GLY A 83 -21.62 -6.04 -2.85
N HIS A 84 -22.70 -5.90 -3.61
CA HIS A 84 -23.16 -6.93 -4.56
C HIS A 84 -22.70 -6.68 -6.01
N ARG A 85 -21.88 -5.64 -6.21
CA ARG A 85 -21.26 -5.28 -7.50
C ARG A 85 -19.81 -4.86 -7.27
N PRO A 86 -18.96 -4.85 -8.30
CA PRO A 86 -17.64 -4.25 -8.21
C PRO A 86 -17.73 -2.79 -7.73
N TYR A 87 -16.80 -2.38 -6.87
CA TYR A 87 -16.67 -1.01 -6.40
C TYR A 87 -16.14 -0.11 -7.52
N GLY A 88 -16.71 1.10 -7.64
CA GLY A 88 -16.17 2.20 -8.43
C GLY A 88 -15.34 3.15 -7.57
N GLU A 89 -14.57 4.04 -8.21
CA GLU A 89 -13.67 4.96 -7.51
C GLU A 89 -14.41 5.95 -6.60
N ASP A 90 -15.63 6.34 -7.00
CA ASP A 90 -16.50 7.29 -6.28
C ASP A 90 -17.40 6.62 -5.22
N ASP A 91 -17.35 5.29 -5.09
CA ASP A 91 -18.14 4.59 -4.09
C ASP A 91 -17.70 4.98 -2.66
N PRO A 92 -18.63 5.02 -1.70
CA PRO A 92 -18.31 5.37 -0.33
C PRO A 92 -17.33 4.36 0.28
N THR A 93 -16.24 4.87 0.85
CA THR A 93 -15.26 4.09 1.60
C THR A 93 -15.79 3.78 3.00
N GLY A 94 -15.44 2.62 3.53
CA GLY A 94 -15.87 2.14 4.85
C GLY A 94 -14.99 0.98 5.32
N PRO A 95 -13.70 1.23 5.64
CA PRO A 95 -12.76 0.16 5.98
C PRO A 95 -13.20 -0.58 7.24
N LEU A 96 -13.16 -1.92 7.20
CA LEU A 96 -13.55 -2.77 8.33
C LEU A 96 -12.44 -3.01 9.38
N GLY A 97 -11.17 -2.77 9.02
CA GLY A 97 -10.02 -3.05 9.88
C GLY A 97 -8.92 -1.99 9.79
N VAL A 98 -7.93 -2.08 10.68
CA VAL A 98 -6.87 -1.08 10.85
C VAL A 98 -6.03 -0.92 9.59
N TYR A 99 -5.73 -2.00 8.87
CA TYR A 99 -4.99 -1.92 7.60
C TYR A 99 -5.73 -1.04 6.58
N GLY A 100 -7.00 -1.30 6.33
CA GLY A 100 -7.82 -0.50 5.41
C GLY A 100 -7.96 0.94 5.87
N ALA A 101 -8.18 1.16 7.17
CA ALA A 101 -8.32 2.49 7.75
C ALA A 101 -7.05 3.33 7.60
N THR A 102 -5.88 2.76 7.90
CA THR A 102 -4.60 3.46 7.77
C THR A 102 -4.23 3.73 6.31
N LYS A 103 -4.53 2.81 5.39
CA LYS A 103 -4.35 3.02 3.94
C LYS A 103 -5.25 4.14 3.41
N LEU A 104 -6.53 4.14 3.77
CA LEU A 104 -7.47 5.22 3.41
C LEU A 104 -7.02 6.57 3.96
N ALA A 105 -6.59 6.62 5.23
CA ALA A 105 -6.06 7.84 5.82
C ALA A 105 -4.81 8.37 5.07
N GLY A 106 -3.98 7.46 4.55
CA GLY A 106 -2.85 7.81 3.68
C GLY A 106 -3.29 8.45 2.36
N GLU A 107 -4.30 7.88 1.69
CA GLU A 107 -4.89 8.46 0.47
C GLU A 107 -5.40 9.88 0.72
N GLN A 108 -6.16 10.06 1.80
CA GLN A 108 -6.73 11.34 2.20
C GLN A 108 -5.64 12.36 2.53
N ALA A 109 -4.56 11.93 3.21
CA ALA A 109 -3.44 12.80 3.54
C ALA A 109 -2.65 13.23 2.29
N ILE A 110 -2.47 12.33 1.31
CA ILE A 110 -1.87 12.67 0.01
C ILE A 110 -2.72 13.72 -0.71
N ALA A 111 -4.03 13.49 -0.80
CA ALA A 111 -4.96 14.40 -1.45
C ALA A 111 -4.96 15.79 -0.76
N ALA A 112 -5.07 15.80 0.58
CA ALA A 112 -5.08 17.02 1.38
C ALA A 112 -3.76 17.80 1.30
N ALA A 113 -2.62 17.12 1.11
CA ALA A 113 -1.33 17.78 0.91
C ALA A 113 -1.28 18.58 -0.39
N GLY A 114 -2.13 18.28 -1.38
CA GLY A 114 -2.21 19.01 -2.65
C GLY A 114 -1.07 18.71 -3.62
N ALA A 115 -0.41 17.55 -3.49
CA ALA A 115 0.59 17.08 -4.45
C ALA A 115 -0.06 16.64 -5.76
N ARG A 116 0.66 16.72 -6.88
CA ARG A 116 0.29 15.96 -8.09
C ARG A 116 0.43 14.48 -7.76
N HIS A 117 -0.64 13.71 -7.89
CA HIS A 117 -0.64 12.32 -7.46
C HIS A 117 -1.48 11.39 -8.34
N LEU A 118 -1.12 10.10 -8.30
CA LEU A 118 -1.90 8.98 -8.79
C LEU A 118 -2.03 7.97 -7.66
N ILE A 119 -3.26 7.56 -7.33
CA ILE A 119 -3.53 6.53 -6.33
C ILE A 119 -4.12 5.31 -7.04
N PHE A 120 -3.45 4.18 -6.91
CA PHE A 120 -3.90 2.91 -7.48
C PHE A 120 -4.41 2.00 -6.36
N ARG A 121 -5.74 1.91 -6.18
CA ARG A 121 -6.37 0.89 -5.33
C ARG A 121 -6.30 -0.45 -6.06
N THR A 122 -5.60 -1.42 -5.48
CA THR A 122 -5.44 -2.78 -6.05
C THR A 122 -5.92 -3.82 -5.04
N ALA A 123 -6.13 -5.06 -5.51
CA ALA A 123 -6.55 -6.18 -4.67
C ALA A 123 -5.66 -7.39 -4.90
N TRP A 124 -5.43 -8.15 -3.82
CA TRP A 124 -4.91 -9.53 -3.87
C TRP A 124 -3.61 -9.63 -4.67
N VAL A 125 -2.67 -8.73 -4.38
CA VAL A 125 -1.41 -8.62 -5.11
C VAL A 125 -0.52 -9.84 -4.84
N TYR A 126 0.05 -10.42 -5.90
CA TYR A 126 0.99 -11.53 -5.79
C TYR A 126 2.16 -11.41 -6.78
N ALA A 127 3.26 -12.06 -6.44
CA ALA A 127 4.48 -12.05 -7.23
C ALA A 127 5.23 -13.38 -7.11
N ALA A 128 6.19 -13.62 -8.02
CA ALA A 128 7.07 -14.79 -7.94
C ALA A 128 7.99 -14.74 -6.70
N ARG A 129 8.29 -13.55 -6.18
CA ARG A 129 9.15 -13.30 -5.02
C ARG A 129 8.33 -12.71 -3.86
N GLY A 130 8.85 -12.82 -2.63
CA GLY A 130 8.16 -12.37 -1.40
C GLY A 130 7.11 -13.36 -0.89
N GLY A 131 6.56 -13.11 0.30
CA GLY A 131 5.43 -13.88 0.84
C GLY A 131 4.12 -13.41 0.21
N ASN A 132 3.27 -14.35 -0.23
CA ASN A 132 1.93 -14.08 -0.74
C ASN A 132 1.05 -15.33 -0.71
N PHE A 133 -0.24 -15.17 -0.96
CA PHE A 133 -1.23 -16.26 -0.91
C PHE A 133 -0.87 -17.43 -1.85
N LEU A 134 -0.52 -17.16 -3.12
CA LEU A 134 -0.14 -18.18 -4.10
C LEU A 134 1.01 -19.06 -3.57
N ARG A 135 2.09 -18.44 -3.10
CA ARG A 135 3.25 -19.18 -2.58
C ARG A 135 2.93 -19.94 -1.30
N THR A 136 2.08 -19.39 -0.43
CA THR A 136 1.61 -20.09 0.77
C THR A 136 0.81 -21.32 0.38
N MET A 137 -0.15 -21.21 -0.55
CA MET A 137 -0.96 -22.34 -1.04
C MET A 137 -0.11 -23.43 -1.69
N LEU A 138 0.84 -23.07 -2.55
CA LEU A 138 1.76 -24.03 -3.16
C LEU A 138 2.60 -24.78 -2.12
N ARG A 139 3.09 -24.08 -1.09
CA ARG A 139 3.86 -24.71 -0.01
C ARG A 139 3.00 -25.68 0.79
N VAL A 140 1.84 -25.25 1.29
CA VAL A 140 1.01 -26.11 2.15
C VAL A 140 0.38 -27.28 1.39
N ALA A 141 0.17 -27.16 0.07
CA ALA A 141 -0.27 -28.26 -0.79
C ALA A 141 0.78 -29.37 -0.90
N GLY A 142 2.07 -29.06 -0.76
CA GLY A 142 3.13 -30.06 -0.66
C GLY A 142 3.29 -30.68 0.73
N GLU A 143 2.69 -30.09 1.76
CA GLU A 143 2.85 -30.49 3.16
C GLU A 143 1.61 -31.22 3.73
N ARG A 144 0.43 -31.08 3.12
CA ARG A 144 -0.85 -31.53 3.72
C ARG A 144 -1.75 -32.21 2.69
N ASP A 145 -2.38 -33.32 3.10
CA ASP A 145 -3.37 -34.03 2.27
C ASP A 145 -4.71 -33.28 2.14
N VAL A 146 -5.05 -32.44 3.13
CA VAL A 146 -6.31 -31.68 3.16
C VAL A 146 -6.03 -30.21 3.47
N LEU A 147 -6.57 -29.33 2.63
CA LEU A 147 -6.52 -27.87 2.80
C LEU A 147 -7.92 -27.31 3.05
N ARG A 148 -8.01 -26.31 3.93
CA ARG A 148 -9.24 -25.54 4.17
C ARG A 148 -8.96 -24.09 3.81
N VAL A 149 -9.74 -23.54 2.90
CA VAL A 149 -9.56 -22.20 2.34
C VAL A 149 -10.92 -21.48 2.40
N VAL A 150 -10.88 -20.18 2.64
CA VAL A 150 -12.06 -19.30 2.62
C VAL A 150 -12.72 -19.35 1.24
N ALA A 151 -14.04 -19.52 1.20
CA ALA A 151 -14.80 -19.72 -0.04
C ALA A 151 -15.91 -18.67 -0.28
N ASP A 152 -16.12 -17.76 0.67
CA ASP A 152 -17.12 -16.69 0.66
C ASP A 152 -16.52 -15.30 0.38
N GLN A 153 -15.19 -15.21 0.21
CA GLN A 153 -14.53 -13.99 -0.27
C GLN A 153 -14.29 -14.08 -1.78
N VAL A 154 -14.85 -13.11 -2.50
CA VAL A 154 -14.71 -12.99 -3.95
C VAL A 154 -13.87 -11.77 -4.27
N GLY A 155 -12.86 -11.94 -5.12
CA GLY A 155 -11.93 -10.87 -5.50
C GLY A 155 -11.18 -11.21 -6.78
N THR A 156 -10.31 -10.31 -7.23
CA THR A 156 -9.51 -10.48 -8.45
C THR A 156 -8.02 -10.46 -8.09
N PRO A 157 -7.30 -11.60 -8.15
CA PRO A 157 -5.86 -11.65 -7.93
C PRO A 157 -5.10 -10.78 -8.94
N THR A 158 -4.21 -9.90 -8.47
CA THR A 158 -3.46 -8.99 -9.34
C THR A 158 -1.97 -9.32 -9.33
N PRO A 159 -1.37 -9.72 -10.45
CA PRO A 159 0.07 -9.97 -10.51
C PRO A 159 0.87 -8.66 -10.50
N ALA A 160 2.00 -8.64 -9.80
CA ALA A 160 2.86 -7.46 -9.69
C ALA A 160 3.72 -7.17 -10.94
N TRP A 161 3.63 -7.99 -12.00
CA TRP A 161 4.44 -7.87 -13.22
C TRP A 161 3.66 -7.37 -14.45
N LEU A 162 2.38 -7.01 -14.27
CA LEU A 162 1.61 -6.34 -15.31
C LEU A 162 2.04 -4.89 -15.49
#